data_AF-A0A7X8W617-F1
#
_entry.id   AF-A0A7X8W617-F1
#
_cell.length_a   1.000
_cell.length_b   1.000
_cell.length_c   1.000
_cell.angle_alpha   90.00
_cell.angle_beta   90.00
_cell.angle_gamma   90.00
#
_symmetry.space_group_name_H-M   'P 1'
#
loop_
_entity.id
_entity.type
_entity.pdbx_description
1 polymer ?
#
loop_
_entity_poly.entity_id
_entity_poly.type
_entity_poly.pdbx_seq_one_letter_code
_entity_poly.pdbx_strand_id
1 'polypeptide(L)'
;MKAKYYLILIFLSAIILIFTACDNGGSDEMNIPEEFVQGFTVDNSKPLASVLTKTYALHDLRSFFGQISPNESLMYGTHDVKSLNINHVHERFPIECLRKAEPMSYYVVYKVSEGGYFYVFWSLSVDPSPAKKSEYPTKNANNASVYFTAYLSPSSLRKASDFDSIKENFSTAEDVSQIDSALEISFLMSSGIRSYSLLENGSVMEIGYKNSDKIESRKDLIVTSKNLLSKNIASTASHLASIHPKDLP
;
A
#
# COMPACT_ATOMS: atom_id res chain seq x y z
N MET A 1 -24.67 -56.55 -24.60
CA MET A 1 -25.01 -56.05 -23.24
C MET A 1 -23.80 -55.75 -22.35
N LYS A 2 -22.65 -56.43 -22.46
CA LYS A 2 -21.55 -56.28 -21.48
C LYS A 2 -20.72 -54.98 -21.59
N ALA A 3 -20.60 -54.35 -22.76
CA ALA A 3 -19.76 -53.15 -22.92
C ALA A 3 -20.32 -51.86 -22.29
N LYS A 4 -21.65 -51.72 -22.16
CA LYS A 4 -22.27 -50.52 -21.58
C LYS A 4 -22.08 -50.43 -20.06
N TYR A 5 -21.94 -51.56 -19.36
CA TYR A 5 -21.71 -51.58 -17.91
C TYR A 5 -20.27 -51.24 -17.53
N TYR A 6 -19.28 -51.53 -18.39
CA TYR A 6 -17.88 -51.16 -18.14
C TYR A 6 -17.65 -49.65 -18.21
N LEU A 7 -18.32 -48.95 -19.13
CA LEU A 7 -18.23 -47.48 -19.20
C LEU A 7 -18.83 -46.80 -17.97
N ILE A 8 -19.94 -47.33 -17.45
CA ILE A 8 -20.60 -46.80 -16.24
C ILE A 8 -19.70 -47.01 -15.01
N LEU A 9 -19.02 -48.15 -14.89
CA LEU A 9 -18.11 -48.44 -13.78
C LEU A 9 -16.86 -47.53 -13.78
N ILE A 10 -16.29 -47.25 -14.96
CA ILE A 10 -15.16 -46.32 -15.11
C ILE A 10 -15.59 -44.90 -14.73
N PHE A 11 -16.77 -44.46 -15.17
CA PHE A 11 -17.29 -43.13 -14.85
C PHE A 11 -17.57 -42.96 -13.35
N LEU A 12 -18.11 -43.99 -12.68
CA LEU A 12 -18.32 -43.95 -11.22
C LEU A 12 -16.99 -43.94 -10.44
N SER A 13 -15.97 -44.68 -10.87
CA SER A 13 -14.64 -44.63 -10.21
C SER A 13 -13.95 -43.27 -10.36
N ALA A 14 -14.12 -42.60 -11.51
CA ALA A 14 -13.57 -41.26 -11.72
C ALA A 14 -14.27 -40.21 -10.84
N ILE A 15 -15.59 -40.33 -10.63
CA ILE A 15 -16.33 -39.42 -9.75
C ILE A 15 -15.93 -39.61 -8.28
N ILE A 16 -15.72 -40.86 -7.82
CA ILE A 16 -15.25 -41.11 -6.45
C ILE A 16 -13.84 -40.54 -6.24
N LEU A 17 -12.95 -40.61 -7.24
CA LEU A 17 -11.62 -39.99 -7.18
C LEU A 17 -11.66 -38.45 -7.15
N ILE A 18 -12.67 -37.84 -7.78
CA ILE A 18 -12.88 -36.38 -7.72
C ILE A 18 -13.41 -35.96 -6.34
N PHE A 19 -14.23 -36.77 -5.68
CA PHE A 19 -14.73 -36.48 -4.34
C PHE A 19 -13.74 -36.81 -3.21
N THR A 20 -12.78 -37.72 -3.41
CA THR A 20 -11.67 -37.94 -2.46
C THR A 20 -10.49 -36.98 -2.67
N ALA A 21 -10.45 -36.24 -3.77
CA ALA A 21 -9.51 -35.13 -3.98
C ALA A 21 -10.00 -33.80 -3.34
N CYS A 22 -11.20 -33.80 -2.76
CA CYS A 22 -11.72 -32.74 -1.90
C CYS A 22 -11.78 -33.19 -0.44
N ASP A 23 -10.77 -33.94 0.01
CA ASP A 23 -10.40 -33.95 1.42
C ASP A 23 -9.06 -33.22 1.50
N ASN A 24 -9.13 -31.87 1.43
CA ASN A 24 -8.05 -31.02 1.88
C ASN A 24 -7.99 -31.17 3.41
N GLY A 25 -7.45 -32.31 3.85
CA GLY A 25 -6.86 -32.43 5.16
C GLY A 25 -5.96 -31.22 5.31
N GLY A 26 -6.32 -30.36 6.26
CA GLY A 26 -5.56 -29.17 6.59
C GLY A 26 -4.12 -29.59 6.79
N SER A 27 -3.28 -29.30 5.80
CA SER A 27 -1.91 -29.00 6.09
C SER A 27 -2.01 -27.78 6.99
N ASP A 28 -1.80 -27.98 8.29
CA ASP A 28 -1.16 -26.97 9.11
C ASP A 28 0.13 -26.60 8.37
N GLU A 29 0.01 -25.71 7.38
CA GLU A 29 1.11 -24.87 6.94
C GLU A 29 1.56 -24.23 8.23
N MET A 30 2.68 -24.75 8.76
CA MET A 30 3.43 -24.10 9.79
C MET A 30 3.56 -22.65 9.32
N ASN A 31 2.79 -21.74 9.92
CA ASN A 31 2.71 -20.34 9.51
C ASN A 31 4.09 -19.74 9.78
N ILE A 32 5.01 -19.94 8.85
CA ILE A 32 6.34 -19.34 8.91
C ILE A 32 6.06 -17.85 8.82
N PRO A 33 6.39 -17.08 9.88
CA PRO A 33 6.12 -15.65 9.86
C PRO A 33 6.78 -15.03 8.63
N GLU A 34 6.00 -14.32 7.83
CA GLU A 34 6.51 -13.72 6.61
C GLU A 34 7.47 -12.59 6.97
N GLU A 35 8.76 -12.79 6.73
CA GLU A 35 9.75 -11.74 6.88
C GLU A 35 9.71 -10.79 5.67
N PHE A 36 9.55 -9.49 5.90
CA PHE A 36 9.64 -8.48 4.85
C PHE A 36 11.11 -8.24 4.47
N VAL A 37 11.91 -7.89 5.47
CA VAL A 37 13.37 -7.72 5.41
C VAL A 37 13.98 -8.20 6.73
N GLN A 38 15.28 -8.48 6.75
CA GLN A 38 15.99 -9.04 7.90
C GLN A 38 15.63 -8.34 9.22
N GLY A 39 15.03 -9.09 10.15
CA GLY A 39 14.64 -8.59 11.47
C GLY A 39 13.26 -7.93 11.54
N PHE A 40 12.53 -7.85 10.43
CA PHE A 40 11.22 -7.21 10.35
C PHE A 40 10.18 -8.17 9.75
N THR A 41 9.33 -8.70 10.63
CA THR A 41 8.32 -9.70 10.29
C THR A 41 6.94 -9.07 10.18
N VAL A 42 6.18 -9.51 9.18
CA VAL A 42 4.78 -9.15 9.00
C VAL A 42 3.92 -9.84 10.06
N ASP A 43 3.07 -9.07 10.72
CA ASP A 43 1.96 -9.58 11.52
C ASP A 43 0.68 -9.04 10.92
N ASN A 44 -0.07 -9.85 10.19
CA ASN A 44 -1.41 -9.52 9.72
C ASN A 44 -2.52 -10.06 10.64
N SER A 45 -2.18 -10.73 11.73
CA SER A 45 -3.15 -11.49 12.53
C SER A 45 -3.83 -10.62 13.59
N LYS A 46 -3.07 -9.85 14.35
CA LYS A 46 -3.56 -9.13 15.54
C LYS A 46 -4.19 -7.76 15.21
N PRO A 47 -5.21 -7.29 15.94
CA PRO A 47 -5.72 -5.91 15.78
C PRO A 47 -4.71 -4.88 16.31
N LEU A 48 -4.68 -3.68 15.70
CA LEU A 48 -3.72 -2.62 16.08
C LEU A 48 -3.72 -2.31 17.57
N ALA A 49 -4.90 -2.24 18.20
CA ALA A 49 -5.05 -1.95 19.63
C ALA A 49 -4.33 -2.95 20.56
N SER A 50 -4.04 -4.16 20.08
CA SER A 50 -3.32 -5.19 20.85
C SER A 50 -1.82 -5.21 20.60
N VAL A 51 -1.34 -4.49 19.58
CA VAL A 51 0.06 -4.50 19.14
C VAL A 51 0.75 -3.16 19.40
N LEU A 52 0.06 -2.05 19.15
CA LEU A 52 0.61 -0.71 19.30
C LEU A 52 0.61 -0.32 20.78
N THR A 53 1.79 -0.30 21.41
CA THR A 53 1.96 0.09 22.82
C THR A 53 2.40 1.53 22.98
N LYS A 54 3.01 2.12 21.93
CA LYS A 54 3.48 3.51 21.93
C LYS A 54 2.51 4.42 21.20
N THR A 55 2.52 5.69 21.62
CA THR A 55 1.77 6.78 20.97
C THR A 55 2.73 7.93 20.73
N TYR A 56 2.62 8.59 19.58
CA TYR A 56 3.53 9.64 19.14
C TYR A 56 2.77 10.91 18.78
N ALA A 57 3.40 12.07 18.97
CA ALA A 57 2.85 13.33 18.49
C ALA A 57 2.92 13.39 16.96
N LEU A 58 1.85 13.87 16.32
CA LEU A 58 1.81 14.00 14.85
C LEU A 58 2.92 14.91 14.33
N HIS A 59 3.22 15.98 15.08
CA HIS A 59 4.28 16.92 14.75
C HIS A 59 5.65 16.24 14.65
N ASP A 60 5.96 15.30 15.55
CA ASP A 60 7.27 14.63 15.58
C ASP A 60 7.43 13.67 14.40
N LEU A 61 6.36 12.95 14.05
CA LEU A 61 6.32 12.09 12.87
C LEU A 61 6.49 12.91 11.60
N ARG A 62 5.70 13.98 11.42
CA ARG A 62 5.80 14.87 10.25
C ARG A 62 7.16 15.55 10.12
N SER A 63 7.74 16.00 11.24
CA SER A 63 9.07 16.62 11.24
C SER A 63 10.17 15.64 10.83
N PHE A 64 10.01 14.35 11.14
CA PHE A 64 11.00 13.33 10.78
C PHE A 64 10.84 12.83 9.34
N PHE A 65 9.61 12.52 8.91
CA PHE A 65 9.36 11.98 7.57
C PHE A 65 9.31 13.06 6.48
N GLY A 66 9.09 14.33 6.86
CA GLY A 66 8.90 15.43 5.92
C GLY A 66 7.45 15.54 5.42
N GLN A 67 7.18 16.62 4.68
CA GLN A 67 5.87 16.88 4.07
C GLN A 67 5.75 16.35 2.64
N ILE A 68 6.88 16.24 1.94
CA ILE A 68 6.95 15.68 0.59
C ILE A 68 7.47 14.25 0.72
N SER A 69 6.72 13.30 0.18
CA SER A 69 7.14 11.89 0.21
C SER A 69 8.36 11.66 -0.68
N PRO A 70 9.25 10.68 -0.34
CA PRO A 70 10.37 10.32 -1.20
C PRO A 70 9.95 10.00 -2.65
N ASN A 71 8.79 9.36 -2.83
CA ASN A 71 8.23 9.12 -4.15
C ASN A 71 7.95 10.42 -4.92
N GLU A 72 7.27 11.40 -4.31
CA GLU A 72 7.05 12.71 -4.94
C GLU A 72 8.37 13.43 -5.27
N SER A 73 9.36 13.37 -4.37
CA SER A 73 10.66 14.00 -4.60
C SER A 73 11.41 13.43 -5.80
N LEU A 74 11.32 12.11 -6.03
CA LEU A 74 11.86 11.48 -7.22
C LEU A 74 11.23 12.04 -8.50
N MET A 75 9.91 12.26 -8.50
CA MET A 75 9.19 12.84 -9.63
C MET A 75 9.58 14.30 -9.87
N TYR A 76 9.80 15.08 -8.80
CA TYR A 76 10.21 16.49 -8.92
C TYR A 76 11.68 16.69 -9.31
N GLY A 77 12.46 15.61 -9.40
CA GLY A 77 13.90 15.70 -9.62
C GLY A 77 14.65 16.34 -8.44
N THR A 78 14.02 16.46 -7.27
CA THR A 78 14.64 16.98 -6.06
C THR A 78 15.37 15.85 -5.35
N HIS A 79 16.70 15.91 -5.30
CA HIS A 79 17.55 14.85 -4.72
C HIS A 79 17.81 15.03 -3.23
N ASP A 80 17.29 16.10 -2.62
CA ASP A 80 17.59 16.48 -1.23
C ASP A 80 16.72 15.75 -0.19
N VAL A 81 15.79 14.88 -0.60
CA VAL A 81 15.02 14.10 0.37
C VAL A 81 15.82 12.90 0.84
N LYS A 82 16.17 12.93 2.12
CA LYS A 82 16.88 11.86 2.82
C LYS A 82 16.12 10.55 2.62
N SER A 83 16.71 9.60 1.92
CA SER A 83 16.19 8.24 1.88
C SER A 83 16.22 7.64 3.28
N LEU A 84 15.03 7.40 3.85
CA LEU A 84 14.86 6.78 5.16
C LEU A 84 14.68 5.28 4.98
N ASN A 85 15.61 4.48 5.50
CA ASN A 85 15.48 3.02 5.52
C ASN A 85 14.79 2.55 6.81
N ILE A 86 14.35 1.28 6.83
CA ILE A 86 13.59 0.72 7.94
C ILE A 86 14.34 0.73 9.28
N ASN A 87 15.67 0.56 9.27
CA ASN A 87 16.49 0.60 10.48
C ASN A 87 16.51 2.00 11.09
N HIS A 88 16.78 3.03 10.29
CA HIS A 88 16.76 4.43 10.74
C HIS A 88 15.39 4.84 11.28
N VAL A 89 14.31 4.36 10.64
CA VAL A 89 12.94 4.58 11.14
C VAL A 89 12.75 3.87 12.47
N HIS A 90 13.12 2.59 12.58
CA HIS A 90 12.94 1.79 13.80
C HIS A 90 13.74 2.34 14.99
N GLU A 91 14.94 2.87 14.76
CA GLU A 91 15.76 3.50 15.80
C GLU A 91 15.07 4.72 16.42
N ARG A 92 14.37 5.52 15.61
CA ARG A 92 13.68 6.72 16.08
C ARG A 92 12.25 6.43 16.58
N PHE A 93 11.54 5.60 15.83
CA PHE A 93 10.16 5.19 16.05
C PHE A 93 10.08 3.66 15.96
N PRO A 94 10.19 2.95 17.09
CA PRO A 94 10.17 1.50 17.08
C PRO A 94 8.93 0.95 16.38
N ILE A 95 9.18 0.12 15.37
CA ILE A 95 8.16 -0.57 14.57
C ILE A 95 7.57 -1.70 15.41
N GLU A 96 6.31 -1.54 15.81
CA GLU A 96 5.56 -2.52 16.59
C GLU A 96 4.65 -3.39 15.70
N CYS A 97 4.17 -2.83 14.59
CA CYS A 97 3.24 -3.50 13.69
C CYS A 97 3.64 -3.25 12.24
N LEU A 98 4.12 -4.28 11.58
CA LEU A 98 4.35 -4.33 10.14
C LEU A 98 3.27 -5.18 9.48
N ARG A 99 2.59 -4.62 8.48
CA ARG A 99 1.52 -5.26 7.73
C ARG A 99 1.94 -5.51 6.30
N LYS A 100 1.29 -6.49 5.68
CA LYS A 100 1.29 -6.71 4.24
C LYS A 100 -0.13 -6.83 3.76
N ALA A 101 -0.51 -6.03 2.77
CA ALA A 101 -1.85 -6.04 2.22
C ALA A 101 -1.93 -6.73 0.86
N GLU A 102 -0.96 -6.43 0.01
CA GLU A 102 -0.82 -6.98 -1.34
C GLU A 102 0.62 -7.49 -1.49
N PRO A 103 0.93 -8.34 -2.49
CA PRO A 103 2.27 -8.92 -2.68
C PRO A 103 3.43 -7.92 -2.61
N MET A 104 3.18 -6.64 -2.93
CA MET A 104 4.17 -5.56 -2.97
C MET A 104 3.81 -4.35 -2.09
N SER A 105 2.79 -4.45 -1.23
CA SER A 105 2.38 -3.34 -0.35
C SER A 105 2.58 -3.71 1.12
N TYR A 106 3.64 -3.16 1.69
CA TYR A 106 3.99 -3.27 3.09
C TYR A 106 3.87 -1.91 3.75
N TYR A 107 3.33 -1.89 4.97
CA TYR A 107 3.24 -0.65 5.74
C TYR A 107 3.38 -0.90 7.24
N VAL A 108 3.88 0.12 7.94
CA VAL A 108 3.85 0.16 9.40
C VAL A 108 2.85 1.20 9.88
N VAL A 109 2.34 1.00 11.08
CA VAL A 109 1.33 1.87 11.69
C VAL A 109 1.85 2.42 13.02
N TYR A 110 1.73 3.73 13.21
CA TYR A 110 1.99 4.40 14.48
C TYR A 110 0.70 5.02 15.01
N LYS A 111 0.43 4.84 16.30
CA LYS A 111 -0.68 5.50 16.98
C LYS A 111 -0.33 6.97 17.25
N VAL A 112 -1.25 7.86 16.93
CA VAL A 112 -1.05 9.31 17.05
C VAL A 112 -1.81 9.86 18.27
N SER A 113 -1.17 10.73 19.05
CA SER A 113 -1.76 11.28 20.29
C SER A 113 -2.98 12.16 20.04
N GLU A 114 -3.02 12.82 18.89
CA GLU A 114 -4.09 13.67 18.39
C GLU A 114 -5.29 12.87 17.84
N GLY A 115 -5.18 11.54 17.85
CA GLY A 115 -6.17 10.61 17.29
C GLY A 115 -5.73 10.04 15.94
N GLY A 116 -6.33 8.91 15.55
CA GLY A 116 -6.00 8.24 14.29
C GLY A 116 -4.61 7.57 14.28
N TYR A 117 -4.12 7.35 13.07
CA TYR A 117 -2.92 6.56 12.79
C TYR A 117 -2.05 7.21 11.72
N PHE A 118 -0.73 7.05 11.86
CA PHE A 118 0.26 7.44 10.87
C PHE A 118 0.82 6.18 10.21
N TYR A 119 0.69 6.11 8.88
CA TYR A 119 1.08 4.98 8.05
C TYR A 119 2.37 5.32 7.31
N VAL A 120 3.29 4.38 7.29
CA VAL A 120 4.53 4.48 6.49
C VAL A 120 4.59 3.28 5.57
N PHE A 121 4.52 3.54 4.27
CA PHE A 121 4.57 2.54 3.21
C PHE A 121 6.01 2.34 2.74
N TRP A 122 6.34 1.09 2.44
CA TRP A 122 7.71 0.68 2.10
C TRP A 122 7.84 0.30 0.63
N SER A 123 8.95 0.67 0.04
CA SER A 123 9.43 0.13 -1.23
C SER A 123 10.70 -0.68 -0.97
N LEU A 124 10.81 -1.83 -1.63
CA LEU A 124 12.05 -2.59 -1.69
C LEU A 124 12.89 -2.06 -2.85
N SER A 125 14.09 -1.61 -2.56
CA SER A 125 15.11 -1.38 -3.57
C SER A 125 15.51 -2.74 -4.15
N VAL A 126 15.27 -2.92 -5.45
CA VAL A 126 15.83 -4.05 -6.19
C VAL A 126 17.27 -3.66 -6.52
N ASP A 127 18.24 -4.37 -5.97
CA ASP A 127 19.66 -4.17 -6.32
C ASP A 127 19.80 -4.42 -7.84
N PRO A 128 20.19 -3.41 -8.64
CA PRO A 128 20.24 -3.56 -10.09
C PRO A 128 21.43 -4.41 -10.57
N SER A 129 22.21 -5.03 -9.67
CA SER A 129 23.40 -5.80 -10.05
C SER A 129 23.10 -6.87 -11.11
N PRO A 130 23.61 -6.70 -12.35
CA PRO A 130 23.35 -7.62 -13.46
C PRO A 130 24.10 -8.96 -13.32
N ALA A 131 24.90 -9.14 -12.27
CA ALA A 131 25.81 -10.28 -12.13
C ALA A 131 25.16 -11.55 -11.53
N LYS A 132 23.95 -11.47 -10.95
CA LYS A 132 23.28 -12.63 -10.36
C LYS A 132 21.77 -12.62 -10.62
N LYS A 133 21.37 -13.03 -11.82
CA LYS A 133 19.96 -13.18 -12.24
C LYS A 133 19.16 -14.29 -11.49
N SER A 134 19.69 -14.88 -10.42
CA SER A 134 19.08 -16.04 -9.75
C SER A 134 18.96 -15.94 -8.23
N GLU A 135 19.39 -14.85 -7.60
CA GLU A 135 19.19 -14.67 -6.16
C GLU A 135 18.03 -13.68 -6.01
N TYR A 136 16.91 -14.15 -5.43
CA TYR A 136 15.88 -13.25 -4.88
C TYR A 136 16.59 -12.14 -4.12
N PRO A 137 16.18 -10.86 -4.27
CA PRO A 137 16.87 -9.74 -3.61
C PRO A 137 17.05 -10.11 -2.15
N THR A 138 18.30 -10.17 -1.70
CA THR A 138 18.62 -10.49 -0.31
C THR A 138 17.75 -9.59 0.55
N LYS A 139 16.92 -10.18 1.42
CA LYS A 139 16.01 -9.48 2.33
C LYS A 139 16.83 -8.70 3.36
N ASN A 140 17.56 -7.68 2.94
CA ASN A 140 18.38 -6.83 3.78
C ASN A 140 17.51 -5.65 4.25
N ALA A 141 17.51 -5.37 5.55
CA ALA A 141 16.79 -4.23 6.11
C ALA A 141 17.15 -2.90 5.42
N ASN A 142 18.39 -2.74 4.98
CA ASN A 142 18.84 -1.55 4.27
C ASN A 142 18.19 -1.37 2.88
N ASN A 143 17.55 -2.40 2.34
CA ASN A 143 16.85 -2.36 1.05
C ASN A 143 15.39 -1.90 1.18
N ALA A 144 14.84 -1.82 2.40
CA ALA A 144 13.50 -1.27 2.62
C ALA A 144 13.59 0.23 2.89
N SER A 145 13.09 1.03 1.94
CA SER A 145 13.05 2.49 2.03
C SER A 145 11.62 2.99 2.13
N VAL A 146 11.42 4.11 2.83
CA VAL A 146 10.11 4.79 2.88
C VAL A 146 9.72 5.20 1.46
N TYR A 147 8.54 4.76 1.03
CA TYR A 147 7.93 5.14 -0.24
C TYR A 147 7.06 6.39 -0.07
N PHE A 148 6.12 6.30 0.87
CA PHE A 148 5.07 7.28 1.09
C PHE A 148 4.59 7.20 2.54
N THR A 149 4.04 8.30 3.07
CA THR A 149 3.47 8.34 4.41
C THR A 149 2.10 9.02 4.39
N ALA A 150 1.16 8.54 5.19
CA ALA A 150 -0.17 9.10 5.32
C ALA A 150 -0.56 9.23 6.80
N TYR A 151 -1.27 10.30 7.15
CA TYR A 151 -1.93 10.41 8.44
C TYR A 151 -3.44 10.34 8.23
N LEU A 152 -4.09 9.34 8.82
CA LEU A 152 -5.53 9.16 8.73
C LEU A 152 -6.15 9.20 10.13
N SER A 153 -7.22 9.98 10.26
CA SER A 153 -8.04 10.12 11.46
C SER A 153 -9.52 10.12 11.04
N PRO A 154 -10.46 9.86 11.96
CA PRO A 154 -11.88 9.89 11.61
C PRO A 154 -12.32 11.25 11.03
N SER A 155 -11.68 12.34 11.45
CA SER A 155 -11.92 13.70 10.95
C SER A 155 -11.20 14.06 9.64
N SER A 156 -10.21 13.29 9.21
CA SER A 156 -9.45 13.57 7.98
C SER A 156 -9.95 12.78 6.76
N LEU A 157 -10.68 11.68 6.98
CA LEU A 157 -11.28 10.93 5.88
C LEU A 157 -12.34 11.77 5.18
N ARG A 158 -12.25 11.81 3.84
CA ARG A 158 -13.10 12.65 3.00
C ARG A 158 -14.26 11.89 2.39
N LYS A 159 -15.26 12.63 1.97
CA LYS A 159 -16.35 12.16 1.11
C LYS A 159 -16.02 12.47 -0.34
N ALA A 160 -16.61 11.71 -1.26
CA ALA A 160 -16.45 12.00 -2.69
C ALA A 160 -16.89 13.43 -3.05
N SER A 161 -17.95 13.94 -2.40
CA SER A 161 -18.46 15.30 -2.59
C SER A 161 -17.49 16.40 -2.18
N ASP A 162 -16.52 16.10 -1.31
CA ASP A 162 -15.51 17.09 -0.90
C ASP A 162 -14.62 17.49 -2.09
N PHE A 163 -14.57 16.67 -3.13
CA PHE A 163 -13.81 16.90 -4.37
C PHE A 163 -14.65 17.53 -5.49
N ASP A 164 -15.88 17.98 -5.23
CA ASP A 164 -16.75 18.60 -6.26
C ASP A 164 -16.20 19.93 -6.81
N SER A 165 -15.34 20.60 -6.03
CA SER A 165 -14.64 21.81 -6.46
C SER A 165 -13.49 21.56 -7.43
N ILE A 166 -12.98 20.31 -7.52
CA ILE A 166 -11.89 19.94 -8.41
C ILE A 166 -12.41 19.87 -9.84
N LYS A 167 -11.81 20.69 -10.73
CA LYS A 167 -12.20 20.85 -12.13
C LYS A 167 -11.04 20.47 -13.05
N GLU A 168 -11.33 19.62 -14.02
CA GLU A 168 -10.39 19.26 -15.07
C GLU A 168 -9.88 20.48 -15.83
N ASN A 169 -8.60 20.48 -16.19
CA ASN A 169 -7.86 21.54 -16.88
C ASN A 169 -7.70 22.87 -16.09
N PHE A 170 -8.23 22.96 -14.87
CA PHE A 170 -8.11 24.16 -14.02
C PHE A 170 -7.45 23.86 -12.69
N SER A 171 -7.89 22.80 -12.02
CA SER A 171 -7.32 22.37 -10.75
C SER A 171 -5.99 21.66 -10.92
N THR A 172 -5.22 21.63 -9.85
CA THR A 172 -3.90 21.01 -9.74
C THR A 172 -3.84 19.99 -8.61
N ALA A 173 -2.77 19.20 -8.53
CA ALA A 173 -2.54 18.34 -7.36
C ALA A 173 -2.37 19.15 -6.05
N GLU A 174 -2.01 20.44 -6.12
CA GLU A 174 -1.96 21.30 -4.94
C GLU A 174 -3.37 21.53 -4.39
N ASP A 175 -4.34 21.83 -5.25
CA ASP A 175 -5.76 22.00 -4.86
C ASP A 175 -6.32 20.71 -4.25
N VAL A 176 -5.98 19.56 -4.82
CA VAL A 176 -6.34 18.24 -4.27
C VAL A 176 -5.73 18.05 -2.88
N SER A 177 -4.48 18.46 -2.67
CA SER A 177 -3.78 18.35 -1.37
C SER A 177 -4.31 19.26 -0.27
N GLN A 178 -5.02 20.33 -0.64
CA GLN A 178 -5.74 21.17 0.32
C GLN A 178 -7.03 20.50 0.82
N ILE A 179 -7.65 19.65 -0.02
CA ILE A 179 -8.81 18.83 0.37
C ILE A 179 -8.32 17.65 1.21
N ASP A 180 -7.38 16.87 0.68
CA ASP A 180 -6.80 15.71 1.36
C ASP A 180 -5.28 15.81 1.41
N SER A 181 -4.76 16.18 2.58
CA SER A 181 -3.32 16.25 2.83
C SER A 181 -2.61 14.89 2.84
N ALA A 182 -3.38 13.79 2.92
CA ALA A 182 -2.87 12.42 2.94
C ALA A 182 -2.91 11.75 1.57
N LEU A 183 -3.08 12.51 0.47
CA LEU A 183 -3.08 11.94 -0.88
C LEU A 183 -1.78 11.19 -1.17
N GLU A 184 -1.91 10.09 -1.88
CA GLU A 184 -0.79 9.35 -2.45
C GLU A 184 -0.63 9.75 -3.91
N ILE A 185 0.51 10.32 -4.32
CA ILE A 185 0.82 10.52 -5.75
C ILE A 185 1.61 9.31 -6.25
N SER A 186 1.22 8.75 -7.39
CA SER A 186 1.85 7.58 -8.03
C SER A 186 2.12 7.83 -9.52
N PHE A 187 3.31 7.44 -9.97
CA PHE A 187 3.77 7.60 -11.36
C PHE A 187 4.50 6.36 -11.92
N LEU A 188 5.07 5.50 -11.07
CA LEU A 188 5.88 4.35 -11.51
C LEU A 188 5.06 3.16 -12.01
N MET A 189 3.81 3.02 -11.56
CA MET A 189 2.99 1.82 -11.74
C MET A 189 1.70 2.08 -12.52
N SER A 190 1.49 3.29 -13.04
CA SER A 190 0.21 3.70 -13.61
C SER A 190 0.41 4.25 -15.03
N SER A 191 -0.61 4.14 -15.89
CA SER A 191 -0.58 4.60 -17.30
C SER A 191 -0.48 6.14 -17.47
N GLY A 192 0.04 6.84 -16.46
CA GLY A 192 0.04 8.29 -16.28
C GLY A 192 0.48 8.66 -14.86
N ILE A 193 0.35 9.94 -14.50
CA ILE A 193 0.52 10.40 -13.11
C ILE A 193 -0.86 10.49 -12.49
N ARG A 194 -1.02 9.90 -11.30
CA ARG A 194 -2.29 9.86 -10.57
C ARG A 194 -2.09 10.21 -9.11
N SER A 195 -3.16 10.65 -8.47
CA SER A 195 -3.24 10.64 -7.01
C SER A 195 -4.45 9.89 -6.51
N TYR A 196 -4.31 9.35 -5.30
CA TYR A 196 -5.35 8.59 -4.63
C TYR A 196 -5.63 9.16 -3.25
N SER A 197 -6.91 9.29 -2.92
CA SER A 197 -7.39 9.68 -1.59
C SER A 197 -8.34 8.62 -1.07
N LEU A 198 -8.06 8.07 0.11
CA LEU A 198 -8.93 7.11 0.77
C LEU A 198 -10.14 7.83 1.37
N LEU A 199 -11.34 7.36 1.02
CA LEU A 199 -12.61 7.96 1.47
C LEU A 199 -13.20 7.24 2.67
N GLU A 200 -14.09 7.91 3.40
CA GLU A 200 -14.72 7.40 4.62
C GLU A 200 -15.44 6.05 4.46
N ASN A 201 -16.00 5.79 3.27
CA ASN A 201 -16.71 4.56 2.95
C ASN A 201 -15.77 3.45 2.44
N GLY A 202 -14.46 3.69 2.47
CA GLY A 202 -13.41 2.78 1.99
C GLY A 202 -13.25 2.74 0.47
N SER A 203 -13.98 3.56 -0.30
CA SER A 203 -13.68 3.80 -1.71
C SER A 203 -12.48 4.74 -1.87
N VAL A 204 -11.99 4.89 -3.09
CA VAL A 204 -10.82 5.72 -3.39
C VAL A 204 -11.18 6.74 -4.44
N MET A 205 -10.87 8.01 -4.16
CA MET A 205 -10.90 9.06 -5.19
C MET A 205 -9.58 9.01 -5.96
N GLU A 206 -9.65 8.74 -7.26
CA GLU A 206 -8.51 8.82 -8.18
C GLU A 206 -8.60 10.13 -8.96
N ILE A 207 -7.50 10.87 -8.98
CA ILE A 207 -7.32 12.05 -9.82
C ILE A 207 -6.19 11.78 -10.81
N GLY A 208 -6.48 11.86 -12.11
CA GLY A 208 -5.45 11.79 -13.14
C GLY A 208 -4.88 13.16 -13.46
N TYR A 209 -3.59 13.20 -13.81
CA TYR A 209 -2.88 14.43 -14.13
C TYR A 209 -2.28 14.40 -15.54
N LYS A 210 -2.09 15.58 -16.11
CA LYS A 210 -1.40 15.75 -17.39
C LYS A 210 0.10 15.49 -17.20
N ASN A 211 0.67 14.66 -18.06
CA ASN A 211 2.12 14.55 -18.14
C ASN A 211 2.70 15.85 -18.74
N SER A 212 3.65 16.45 -18.03
CA SER A 212 4.42 17.61 -18.46
C SER A 212 5.89 17.22 -18.55
N ASP A 213 6.63 17.85 -19.47
CA ASP A 213 8.08 17.62 -19.63
C ASP A 213 8.88 18.03 -18.39
N LYS A 214 8.30 18.93 -17.58
CA LYS A 214 8.89 19.39 -16.33
C LYS A 214 7.80 19.48 -15.25
N ILE A 215 8.05 18.84 -14.13
CA ILE A 215 7.20 18.82 -12.94
C ILE A 215 8.12 19.15 -11.77
N GLU A 216 7.97 20.31 -11.15
CA GLU A 216 8.80 20.74 -10.01
C GLU A 216 8.01 20.71 -8.70
N SER A 217 6.68 20.69 -8.78
CA SER A 217 5.79 20.70 -7.65
C SER A 217 4.39 20.16 -7.98
N ARG A 218 3.54 20.07 -6.96
CA ARG A 218 2.11 19.73 -7.12
C ARG A 218 1.33 20.73 -8.01
N LYS A 219 1.79 21.98 -8.13
CA LYS A 219 1.16 23.00 -8.98
C LYS A 219 1.25 22.68 -10.48
N ASP A 220 2.27 21.93 -10.87
CA ASP A 220 2.53 21.60 -12.27
C ASP A 220 1.68 20.42 -12.76
N LEU A 221 1.05 19.69 -11.82
CA LEU A 221 0.19 18.55 -12.09
C LEU A 221 -1.26 19.01 -12.33
N ILE A 222 -1.57 19.35 -13.59
CA ILE A 222 -2.93 19.78 -13.98
C ILE A 222 -3.86 18.58 -14.05
N VAL A 223 -5.03 18.67 -13.42
CA VAL A 223 -6.06 17.61 -13.38
C VAL A 223 -6.62 17.33 -14.78
N THR A 224 -6.69 16.07 -15.17
CA THR A 224 -7.26 15.60 -16.44
C THR A 224 -8.45 14.67 -16.28
N SER A 225 -8.61 14.06 -15.10
CA SER A 225 -9.76 13.19 -14.82
C SER A 225 -9.99 13.07 -13.31
N LYS A 226 -11.24 12.78 -12.94
CA LYS A 226 -11.66 12.47 -11.58
C LYS A 226 -12.54 11.22 -11.58
N ASN A 227 -12.09 10.15 -10.94
CA ASN A 227 -12.76 8.86 -10.92
C ASN A 227 -12.99 8.38 -9.50
N LEU A 228 -14.18 7.86 -9.22
CA LEU A 228 -14.47 7.17 -7.96
C LEU A 228 -14.26 5.67 -8.15
N LEU A 229 -13.24 5.12 -7.50
CA LEU A 229 -12.89 3.71 -7.59
C LEU A 229 -13.51 2.94 -6.43
N SER A 230 -14.23 1.85 -6.75
CA SER A 230 -14.67 0.89 -5.74
C SER A 230 -13.46 0.19 -5.10
N LYS A 231 -13.62 -0.27 -3.85
CA LYS A 231 -12.60 -0.92 -3.00
C LYS A 231 -12.10 -2.29 -3.53
N ASN A 232 -12.02 -2.51 -4.83
CA ASN A 232 -11.42 -3.74 -5.34
C ASN A 232 -9.89 -3.57 -5.35
N ILE A 233 -9.30 -3.80 -4.16
CA ILE A 233 -7.89 -3.58 -3.79
C ILE A 233 -6.92 -4.16 -4.83
N ALA A 234 -7.26 -5.32 -5.40
CA ALA A 234 -6.46 -6.01 -6.42
C ALA A 234 -6.31 -5.26 -7.76
N SER A 235 -7.07 -4.18 -7.98
CA SER A 235 -7.08 -3.43 -9.25
C SER A 235 -6.56 -2.00 -9.16
N THR A 236 -6.30 -1.49 -7.96
CA THR A 236 -5.84 -0.10 -7.76
C THR A 236 -4.34 -0.05 -7.54
N ALA A 237 -3.63 0.82 -8.24
CA ALA A 237 -2.20 1.06 -8.02
C ALA A 237 -1.88 1.88 -6.75
N SER A 238 -2.83 1.94 -5.80
CA SER A 238 -2.75 2.75 -4.59
C SER A 238 -2.38 1.91 -3.37
N HIS A 239 -1.33 2.33 -2.68
CA HIS A 239 -0.97 1.82 -1.37
C HIS A 239 -2.01 2.16 -0.30
N LEU A 240 -2.66 3.33 -0.37
CA LEU A 240 -3.76 3.69 0.55
C LEU A 240 -4.93 2.71 0.45
N ALA A 241 -5.30 2.31 -0.76
CA ALA A 241 -6.36 1.32 -0.99
C ALA A 241 -6.06 -0.04 -0.36
N SER A 242 -4.77 -0.35 -0.16
CA SER A 242 -4.31 -1.61 0.42
C SER A 242 -4.40 -1.65 1.93
N ILE A 243 -4.64 -0.55 2.64
CA ILE A 243 -4.76 -0.59 4.11
C ILE A 243 -5.86 -1.58 4.52
N HIS A 244 -5.52 -2.49 5.44
CA HIS A 244 -6.46 -3.49 5.91
C HIS A 244 -7.66 -2.79 6.56
N PRO A 245 -8.91 -3.21 6.29
CA PRO A 245 -10.08 -2.54 6.84
C PRO A 245 -10.08 -2.41 8.37
N LYS A 246 -9.48 -3.39 9.07
CA LYS A 246 -9.34 -3.40 10.53
C LYS A 246 -8.25 -2.45 11.08
N ASP A 247 -7.44 -1.91 10.19
CA ASP A 247 -6.34 -0.99 10.50
C ASP A 247 -6.70 0.46 10.18
N LEU A 248 -7.94 0.74 9.75
CA LEU A 248 -8.48 2.09 9.56
C LEU A 248 -8.90 2.72 10.91
N PRO A 249 -8.84 4.06 11.03
CA PRO A 249 -9.18 4.78 12.26
C PRO A 249 -10.68 4.80 12.60
#